data_AF-A0A352VHS0-F1
#
_entry.id   AF-A0A352VHS0-F1
#
_cell.length_a   1.000
_cell.length_b   1.000
_cell.length_c   1.000
_cell.angle_alpha   90.00
_cell.angle_beta   90.00
_cell.angle_gamma   90.00
#
_symmetry.space_group_name_H-M   'P 1'
#
loop_
_entity.id
_entity.type
_entity.pdbx_description
1 polymer ?
#
loop_
_entity_poly.entity_id
_entity_poly.type
_entity_poly.pdbx_seq_one_letter_code
_entity_poly.pdbx_strand_id
1 'polypeptide(L)'
;MLYAVDQEGSITARFPLSERLGDWEDLAVSTCAEHGSCLYLADLGDNYEERSAGRIQLHRVLEPDPTGSGGELDAEGRLPSESFPIRLPDGARDIEALLVFPGERVYVVTKGRNHPVTVYRYPPPLRPDTVTLEHVQELTSRARITPRQVTGGAVDPWGAVFALRTYESLQFYRMDGDTLAVLDGALVNLYTLQEGQGEGVGIGLDGLVALTSEGGTAGGPGSMTLMRCELERL
;
A
#
# COMPACT_ATOMS: atom_id res chain seq x y z
N MET A 1 -9.26 -11.76 -0.43
CA MET A 1 -8.51 -13.01 -0.69
C MET A 1 -7.14 -12.58 -1.14
N LEU A 2 -6.07 -13.14 -0.58
CA LEU A 2 -4.71 -12.90 -1.06
C LEU A 2 -4.33 -13.95 -2.10
N TYR A 3 -3.50 -13.54 -3.06
CA TYR A 3 -3.00 -14.40 -4.13
C TYR A 3 -1.48 -14.33 -4.15
N ALA A 4 -0.81 -15.48 -4.21
CA ALA A 4 0.58 -15.51 -4.65
C ALA A 4 0.59 -15.58 -6.18
N VAL A 5 1.42 -14.75 -6.80
CA VAL A 5 1.55 -14.61 -8.24
C VAL A 5 3.03 -14.74 -8.61
N ASP A 6 3.36 -15.57 -9.60
CA ASP A 6 4.72 -15.68 -10.11
C ASP A 6 5.08 -14.55 -11.09
N GLN A 7 6.32 -14.53 -11.59
CA GLN A 7 6.82 -13.45 -12.45
C GLN A 7 6.14 -13.42 -13.82
N GLU A 8 5.50 -14.51 -14.21
CA GLU A 8 4.73 -14.67 -15.43
C GLU A 8 3.25 -14.23 -15.25
N GLY A 9 2.84 -13.86 -14.04
CA GLY A 9 1.48 -13.45 -13.72
C GLY A 9 0.53 -14.60 -13.39
N SER A 10 1.05 -15.82 -13.20
CA SER A 10 0.25 -16.99 -12.85
C SER A 10 -0.01 -17.03 -11.35
N ILE A 11 -1.26 -17.29 -10.97
CA ILE A 11 -1.64 -17.50 -9.56
C ILE A 11 -1.12 -18.87 -9.11
N THR A 12 -0.17 -18.89 -8.18
CA THR A 12 0.44 -20.10 -7.62
C THR A 12 -0.23 -20.57 -6.33
N ALA A 13 -0.77 -19.65 -5.53
CA ALA A 13 -1.48 -19.97 -4.29
C ALA A 13 -2.59 -18.95 -3.97
N ARG A 14 -3.50 -19.34 -3.08
CA ARG A 14 -4.65 -18.53 -2.63
C ARG A 14 -4.76 -18.63 -1.12
N PHE A 15 -4.87 -17.49 -0.46
CA PHE A 15 -4.95 -17.42 0.99
C PHE A 15 -6.20 -16.64 1.40
N PRO A 16 -7.28 -17.34 1.82
CA PRO A 16 -8.45 -16.65 2.35
C PRO A 16 -8.08 -16.03 3.70
N LEU A 17 -8.66 -14.87 4.00
CA LEU A 17 -8.47 -14.18 5.27
C LEU A 17 -9.62 -14.49 6.22
N SER A 18 -9.34 -14.52 7.52
CA SER A 18 -10.37 -14.64 8.55
C SER A 18 -11.30 -13.43 8.54
N GLU A 19 -10.73 -12.23 8.37
CA GLU A 19 -11.44 -10.96 8.28
C GLU A 19 -11.84 -10.62 6.84
N ARG A 20 -12.99 -9.94 6.73
CA ARG A 20 -13.49 -9.43 5.45
C ARG A 20 -13.21 -7.94 5.35
N LEU A 21 -12.30 -7.56 4.47
CA LEU A 21 -12.03 -6.17 4.12
C LEU A 21 -13.17 -5.61 3.26
N GLY A 22 -13.55 -4.36 3.54
CA GLY A 22 -14.59 -3.62 2.83
C GLY A 22 -14.12 -3.06 1.49
N ASP A 23 -12.92 -2.48 1.45
CA ASP A 23 -12.34 -1.82 0.28
C ASP A 23 -10.83 -2.07 0.28
N TRP A 24 -10.35 -2.92 -0.64
CA TRP A 24 -8.93 -3.26 -0.72
C TRP A 24 -8.21 -2.18 -1.51
N GLU A 25 -7.27 -1.48 -0.87
CA GLU A 25 -6.55 -0.38 -1.53
C GLU A 25 -5.09 -0.73 -1.83
N ASP A 26 -4.39 -1.25 -0.83
CA ASP A 26 -2.95 -1.47 -0.94
C ASP A 26 -2.46 -2.62 -0.04
N LEU A 27 -1.29 -3.16 -0.39
CA LEU A 27 -0.63 -4.28 0.27
C LEU A 27 0.85 -3.96 0.47
N ALA A 28 1.32 -4.01 1.70
CA ALA A 28 2.74 -3.83 2.03
C ALA A 28 3.31 -5.06 2.74
N VAL A 29 4.60 -5.31 2.55
CA VAL A 29 5.38 -6.29 3.33
C VAL A 29 6.40 -5.54 4.18
N SER A 30 6.54 -5.93 5.44
CA SER A 30 7.57 -5.37 6.33
C SER A 30 7.86 -6.31 7.49
N THR A 31 8.92 -6.00 8.25
CA THR A 31 9.26 -6.71 9.47
C THR A 31 8.31 -6.36 10.61
N CYS A 32 7.75 -7.39 11.25
CA CYS A 32 6.93 -7.27 12.45
C CYS A 32 7.66 -7.92 13.64
N ALA A 33 7.57 -7.28 14.82
CA ALA A 33 8.46 -7.55 15.94
C ALA A 33 8.44 -9.02 16.44
N GLU A 34 7.32 -9.72 16.29
CA GLU A 34 7.14 -11.08 16.83
C GLU A 34 7.43 -12.20 15.81
N HIS A 35 7.36 -11.92 14.50
CA HIS A 35 7.32 -12.97 13.47
C HIS A 35 8.28 -12.76 12.29
N GLY A 36 9.08 -11.69 12.30
CA GLY A 36 10.11 -11.44 11.30
C GLY A 36 9.58 -10.84 10.00
N SER A 37 8.49 -11.36 9.42
CA SER A 37 7.81 -10.79 8.25
C SER A 37 6.30 -10.87 8.34
N CYS A 38 5.63 -9.78 7.98
CA CYS A 38 4.19 -9.67 7.95
C CYS A 38 3.72 -8.94 6.68
N LEU A 39 2.51 -9.27 6.24
CA LEU A 39 1.77 -8.48 5.26
C LEU A 39 0.82 -7.53 5.98
N TYR A 40 0.74 -6.32 5.46
CA TYR A 40 -0.14 -5.25 5.93
C TYR A 40 -1.12 -4.89 4.83
N LEU A 41 -2.40 -4.89 5.18
CA LEU A 41 -3.51 -4.75 4.23
C LEU A 41 -4.26 -3.46 4.54
N ALA A 42 -4.43 -2.60 3.53
CA ALA A 42 -5.19 -1.38 3.66
C ALA A 42 -6.67 -1.62 3.33
N ASP A 43 -7.52 -1.71 4.36
CA ASP A 43 -8.98 -1.52 4.23
C ASP A 43 -9.34 -0.06 4.51
N LEU A 44 -8.80 0.82 3.66
CA LEU A 44 -8.72 2.26 3.92
C LEU A 44 -9.43 3.13 2.88
N GLY A 45 -9.89 2.54 1.79
CA GLY A 45 -10.55 3.22 0.68
C GLY A 45 -11.87 3.83 1.09
N ASP A 46 -12.17 5.01 0.57
CA ASP A 46 -13.41 5.72 0.86
C ASP A 46 -13.73 6.72 -0.26
N ASN A 47 -13.98 6.18 -1.45
CA ASN A 47 -14.26 6.94 -2.66
C ASN A 47 -15.36 8.03 -2.50
N TYR A 48 -16.32 7.81 -1.59
CA TYR A 48 -17.42 8.74 -1.30
C TYR A 48 -17.19 9.61 -0.06
N GLU A 49 -16.10 9.39 0.69
CA GLU A 49 -15.78 10.05 1.96
C GLU A 49 -16.90 9.91 3.01
N GLU A 50 -17.49 8.71 3.09
CA GLU A 50 -18.62 8.38 3.96
C GLU A 50 -18.28 7.35 5.05
N ARG A 51 -17.12 6.68 4.96
CA ARG A 51 -16.68 5.71 5.96
C ARG A 51 -16.26 6.45 7.23
N SER A 52 -17.18 6.44 8.18
CA SER A 52 -16.94 7.01 9.50
C SER A 52 -15.78 6.33 10.24
N ALA A 53 -15.24 7.04 11.22
CA ALA A 53 -14.10 6.59 11.98
C ALA A 53 -14.24 5.18 12.61
N GLY A 54 -13.17 4.39 12.53
CA GLY A 54 -13.15 2.99 12.94
C GLY A 54 -13.75 2.03 11.92
N ARG A 55 -14.32 2.53 10.80
CA ARG A 55 -14.75 1.72 9.66
C ARG A 55 -13.67 1.51 8.62
N ILE A 56 -12.58 2.27 8.65
CA ILE A 56 -11.35 2.02 7.91
C ILE A 56 -10.32 1.40 8.86
N GLN A 57 -9.61 0.37 8.39
CA GLN A 57 -8.74 -0.44 9.21
C GLN A 57 -7.46 -0.82 8.45
N LEU A 58 -6.34 -0.81 9.17
CA LEU A 58 -5.16 -1.54 8.74
C LEU A 58 -5.29 -2.97 9.28
N HIS A 59 -4.98 -3.96 8.46
CA HIS A 59 -4.86 -5.34 8.93
C HIS A 59 -3.41 -5.81 8.85
N ARG A 60 -3.02 -6.73 9.73
CA ARG A 60 -1.73 -7.43 9.67
C ARG A 60 -1.98 -8.93 9.69
N VAL A 61 -1.29 -9.64 8.79
CA VAL A 61 -1.22 -11.10 8.79
C VAL A 61 0.24 -11.54 8.78
N LEU A 62 0.54 -12.70 9.34
CA LEU A 62 1.84 -13.32 9.11
C LEU A 62 2.00 -13.57 7.61
N GLU A 63 3.17 -13.25 7.07
CA GLU A 63 3.42 -13.48 5.64
C GLU A 63 3.38 -14.99 5.37
N PRO A 64 2.43 -15.48 4.53
CA PRO A 64 2.37 -16.90 4.19
C PRO A 64 3.50 -17.27 3.23
N ASP A 65 3.90 -18.54 3.22
CA ASP A 65 4.80 -19.06 2.19
C ASP A 65 4.07 -19.02 0.83
N PRO A 66 4.56 -18.26 -0.16
CA PRO A 66 3.89 -18.10 -1.44
C PRO A 66 3.82 -19.40 -2.26
N THR A 67 4.55 -20.45 -1.88
CA THR A 67 4.43 -21.79 -2.49
C THR A 67 3.20 -22.58 -1.99
N GLY A 68 2.46 -22.05 -1.02
CA GLY A 68 1.22 -22.63 -0.50
C GLY A 68 1.41 -23.69 0.59
N SER A 69 2.66 -24.00 0.97
CA SER A 69 2.98 -24.97 2.04
C SER A 69 3.06 -24.38 3.44
N GLY A 70 2.89 -23.06 3.61
CA GLY A 70 3.18 -22.38 4.86
C GLY A 70 2.18 -21.28 5.18
N GLY A 71 1.69 -21.30 6.42
CA GLY A 71 0.80 -20.31 7.01
C GLY A 71 0.13 -20.94 8.23
N GLU A 72 0.16 -20.26 9.38
CA GLU A 72 -0.67 -20.65 10.51
C GLU A 72 -2.12 -20.30 10.16
N LEU A 73 -2.90 -21.29 9.73
CA LEU A 73 -4.30 -21.13 9.36
C LEU A 73 -5.22 -21.39 10.57
N ASP A 74 -6.37 -20.72 10.59
CA ASP A 74 -7.46 -21.03 11.53
C ASP A 74 -8.13 -22.37 11.22
N ALA A 75 -9.11 -22.76 12.04
CA ALA A 75 -9.83 -24.03 11.89
C ALA A 75 -10.64 -24.13 10.57
N GLU A 76 -10.89 -23.00 9.91
CA GLU A 76 -11.56 -22.92 8.62
C GLU A 76 -10.59 -22.80 7.44
N GLY A 77 -9.28 -22.89 7.69
CA GLY A 77 -8.25 -22.82 6.64
C GLY A 77 -7.98 -21.40 6.14
N ARG A 78 -8.21 -20.38 6.97
CA ARG A 78 -7.99 -18.96 6.64
C ARG A 78 -6.82 -18.38 7.42
N LEU A 79 -6.13 -17.40 6.85
CA LEU A 79 -5.11 -16.64 7.55
C LEU A 79 -5.77 -15.76 8.63
N PRO A 80 -5.43 -15.94 9.91
CA PRO A 80 -5.81 -15.02 10.96
C PRO A 80 -5.20 -13.64 10.68
N SER A 81 -5.97 -12.59 10.93
CA SER A 81 -5.49 -11.21 10.84
C SER A 81 -5.76 -10.43 12.12
N GLU A 82 -4.83 -9.58 12.49
CA GLU A 82 -5.04 -8.53 13.46
C GLU A 82 -5.58 -7.28 12.75
N SER A 83 -6.46 -6.54 13.43
CA SER A 83 -7.08 -5.34 12.87
C SER A 83 -6.78 -4.13 13.75
N PHE A 84 -6.40 -3.02 13.11
CA PHE A 84 -6.05 -1.76 13.75
C PHE A 84 -6.96 -0.67 13.18
N PRO A 85 -8.10 -0.39 13.84
CA PRO A 85 -9.04 0.60 13.37
C PRO A 85 -8.46 2.00 13.46
N ILE A 86 -8.71 2.84 12.46
CA ILE A 86 -8.18 4.21 12.44
C ILE A 86 -9.27 5.27 12.27
N ARG A 87 -8.92 6.50 12.63
CA ARG A 87 -9.67 7.73 12.38
C ARG A 87 -8.70 8.77 11.83
N LEU A 88 -9.12 9.51 10.81
CA LEU A 88 -8.41 10.68 10.35
C LEU A 88 -8.80 11.92 11.16
N PRO A 89 -7.85 12.81 11.48
CA PRO A 89 -8.12 14.02 12.27
C PRO A 89 -9.02 15.02 11.51
N ASP A 90 -8.98 14.99 10.17
CA ASP A 90 -9.65 15.96 9.29
C ASP A 90 -10.99 15.46 8.72
N GLY A 91 -11.49 14.33 9.24
CA GLY A 91 -12.66 13.62 8.72
C GLY A 91 -12.32 12.59 7.64
N ALA A 92 -13.36 11.98 7.06
CA ALA A 92 -13.21 10.92 6.05
C ALA A 92 -12.39 11.40 4.84
N ARG A 93 -11.48 10.55 4.36
CA ARG A 93 -10.67 10.75 3.15
C ARG A 93 -10.44 9.39 2.50
N ASP A 94 -10.36 9.42 1.18
CA ASP A 94 -9.97 8.29 0.34
C ASP A 94 -8.46 8.05 0.45
N ILE A 95 -8.05 6.94 1.08
CA ILE A 95 -6.65 6.54 1.27
C ILE A 95 -6.33 5.40 0.31
N GLU A 96 -5.25 5.53 -0.44
CA GLU A 96 -4.94 4.63 -1.56
C GLU A 96 -3.51 4.09 -1.51
N ALA A 97 -2.67 4.59 -0.60
CA ALA A 97 -1.29 4.14 -0.51
C ALA A 97 -0.91 3.84 0.94
N LEU A 98 -0.26 2.70 1.13
CA LEU A 98 0.24 2.21 2.39
C LEU A 98 1.78 2.12 2.35
N LEU A 99 2.44 2.77 3.30
CA LEU A 99 3.88 2.71 3.46
C LEU A 99 4.21 2.13 4.83
N VAL A 100 4.71 0.90 4.86
CA VAL A 100 5.15 0.25 6.11
C VAL A 100 6.65 0.08 6.10
N PHE A 101 7.33 0.89 6.91
CA PHE A 101 8.78 0.81 7.08
C PHE A 101 9.16 -0.27 8.11
N PRO A 102 10.43 -0.71 8.15
CA PRO A 102 10.93 -1.58 9.21
C PRO A 102 10.63 -1.02 10.62
N GLY A 103 10.31 -1.92 11.55
CA GLY A 103 9.88 -1.56 12.91
C GLY A 103 8.45 -1.04 12.99
N GLU A 104 7.60 -1.41 12.03
CA GLU A 104 6.16 -1.07 11.97
C GLU A 104 5.87 0.44 12.02
N ARG A 105 6.73 1.26 11.41
CA ARG A 105 6.41 2.68 11.20
C ARG A 105 5.49 2.79 9.99
N VAL A 106 4.21 3.05 10.25
CA VAL A 106 3.17 3.08 9.22
C VAL A 106 2.81 4.51 8.83
N TYR A 107 2.83 4.76 7.53
CA TYR A 107 2.30 5.96 6.91
C TYR A 107 1.25 5.58 5.88
N VAL A 108 0.26 6.45 5.69
CA VAL A 108 -0.76 6.28 4.66
C VAL A 108 -0.92 7.59 3.89
N VAL A 109 -1.25 7.49 2.60
CA VAL A 109 -1.37 8.67 1.73
C VAL A 109 -2.72 8.67 1.02
N THR A 110 -3.37 9.83 1.02
CA THR A 110 -4.69 9.99 0.38
C THR A 110 -4.60 10.03 -1.14
N LYS A 111 -5.67 9.60 -1.83
CA LYS A 111 -5.83 9.66 -3.29
C LYS A 111 -5.57 11.06 -3.85
N GLY A 112 -5.98 12.08 -3.07
CA GLY A 112 -5.99 13.47 -3.47
C GLY A 112 -7.14 13.82 -4.44
N ARG A 113 -8.24 13.06 -4.45
CA ARG A 113 -9.38 13.25 -5.36
C ARG A 113 -10.15 14.54 -5.08
N ASN A 114 -10.56 14.75 -3.83
CA ASN A 114 -11.38 15.90 -3.41
C ASN A 114 -10.59 16.93 -2.58
N HIS A 115 -9.44 16.51 -2.04
CA HIS A 115 -8.57 17.28 -1.13
C HIS A 115 -7.11 17.22 -1.60
N PRO A 116 -6.20 18.02 -1.04
CA PRO A 116 -4.77 17.76 -1.12
C PRO A 116 -4.41 16.28 -0.90
N VAL A 117 -3.38 15.81 -1.59
CA VAL A 117 -2.68 14.56 -1.23
C VAL A 117 -2.02 14.79 0.13
N THR A 118 -2.49 14.09 1.14
CA THR A 118 -2.09 14.25 2.54
C THR A 118 -1.47 12.95 3.02
N VAL A 119 -0.35 13.09 3.74
CA VAL A 119 0.32 12.00 4.40
C VAL A 119 -0.06 12.00 5.87
N TYR A 120 -0.47 10.84 6.35
CA TYR A 120 -0.75 10.60 7.74
C TYR A 120 0.20 9.54 8.31
N ARG A 121 0.54 9.66 9.59
CA ARG A 121 1.32 8.68 10.34
C ARG A 121 0.43 7.98 11.36
N TYR A 122 0.61 6.66 11.50
CA TYR A 122 0.06 5.91 12.63
C TYR A 122 0.97 6.09 13.87
N PRO A 123 0.45 6.61 15.00
CA PRO A 123 1.22 6.69 16.25
C PRO A 123 1.52 5.29 16.80
N PRO A 124 2.79 4.85 16.89
CA PRO A 124 3.11 3.50 17.36
C PRO A 124 2.81 3.34 18.87
N PRO A 125 2.59 2.10 19.36
CA PRO A 125 2.51 0.86 18.59
C PRO A 125 1.16 0.69 17.88
N LEU A 126 1.05 -0.27 16.96
CA LEU A 126 -0.23 -0.74 16.43
C LEU A 126 -1.10 -1.30 17.58
N ARG A 127 -2.39 -0.97 17.60
CA ARG A 127 -3.32 -1.34 18.69
C ARG A 127 -4.74 -1.62 18.17
N PRO A 128 -5.51 -2.49 18.84
CA PRO A 128 -6.86 -2.86 18.40
C PRO A 128 -7.93 -1.80 18.71
N ASP A 129 -7.61 -0.75 19.48
CA ASP A 129 -8.50 0.40 19.68
C ASP A 129 -8.46 1.37 18.50
N THR A 130 -9.50 2.20 18.32
CA THR A 130 -9.50 3.19 17.24
C THR A 130 -8.45 4.28 17.50
N VAL A 131 -7.41 4.33 16.68
CA VAL A 131 -6.34 5.32 16.77
C VAL A 131 -6.59 6.49 15.82
N THR A 132 -6.39 7.71 16.30
CA THR A 132 -6.41 8.90 15.44
C THR A 132 -5.04 9.08 14.81
N LEU A 133 -4.97 9.13 13.48
CA LEU A 133 -3.71 9.35 12.78
C LEU A 133 -3.20 10.79 12.95
N GLU A 134 -1.90 10.96 12.81
CA GLU A 134 -1.24 12.26 12.84
C GLU A 134 -1.11 12.81 11.42
N HIS A 135 -1.56 14.05 11.19
CA HIS A 135 -1.29 14.75 9.93
C HIS A 135 0.20 15.12 9.88
N VAL A 136 0.91 14.65 8.87
CA VAL A 136 2.36 14.86 8.71
C VAL A 136 2.65 15.99 7.72
N GLN A 137 2.08 15.89 6.52
CA GLN A 137 2.37 16.81 5.42
C GLN A 137 1.29 16.76 4.34
N GLU A 138 1.17 17.82 3.57
CA GLU A 138 0.48 17.84 2.28
C GLU A 138 1.51 17.82 1.15
N LEU A 139 1.42 16.84 0.25
CA LEU A 139 2.27 16.73 -0.94
C LEU A 139 1.84 17.67 -2.08
N THR A 140 0.65 18.24 -1.98
CA THR A 140 0.05 19.09 -2.99
C THR A 140 -0.74 20.20 -2.30
N SER A 141 -0.94 21.35 -2.93
CA SER A 141 -1.75 22.43 -2.34
C SER A 141 -3.25 22.32 -2.62
N ARG A 142 -3.67 21.40 -3.50
CA ARG A 142 -5.06 21.21 -3.96
C ARG A 142 -5.29 19.77 -4.40
N ALA A 143 -6.56 19.41 -4.57
CA ALA A 143 -6.98 18.19 -5.23
C ALA A 143 -6.33 17.98 -6.60
N ARG A 144 -6.19 16.72 -6.97
CA ARG A 144 -5.59 16.23 -8.19
C ARG A 144 -6.66 15.64 -9.09
N ILE A 145 -6.59 16.01 -10.37
CA ILE A 145 -7.39 15.40 -11.42
C ILE A 145 -6.72 14.09 -11.88
N THR A 146 -7.51 13.12 -12.30
CA THR A 146 -7.00 11.94 -13.01
C THR A 146 -6.17 12.38 -14.23
N PRO A 147 -5.01 11.78 -14.53
CA PRO A 147 -4.40 10.58 -13.92
C PRO A 147 -3.39 10.86 -12.78
N ARG A 148 -3.42 12.03 -12.13
CA ARG A 148 -2.42 12.46 -11.13
C ARG A 148 -2.75 12.11 -9.68
N GLN A 149 -3.75 11.28 -9.48
CA GLN A 149 -4.19 10.82 -8.17
C GLN A 149 -3.31 9.65 -7.71
N VAL A 150 -3.04 9.57 -6.41
CA VAL A 150 -2.28 8.47 -5.81
C VAL A 150 -3.11 7.20 -5.88
N THR A 151 -2.47 6.06 -6.14
CA THR A 151 -3.14 4.76 -6.27
C THR A 151 -2.45 3.63 -5.50
N GLY A 152 -1.27 3.88 -4.93
CA GLY A 152 -0.48 2.86 -4.25
C GLY A 152 0.85 3.39 -3.75
N GLY A 153 1.43 2.69 -2.78
CA GLY A 153 2.73 3.00 -2.21
C GLY A 153 3.52 1.74 -1.91
N ALA A 154 4.85 1.84 -1.93
CA ALA A 154 5.70 0.74 -1.52
C ALA A 154 6.99 1.25 -0.90
N VAL A 155 7.43 0.58 0.16
CA VAL A 155 8.71 0.83 0.81
C VAL A 155 9.67 -0.29 0.41
N ASP A 156 10.93 0.05 0.13
CA ASP A 156 11.94 -0.98 -0.12
C ASP A 156 12.20 -1.81 1.15
N PRO A 157 12.72 -3.05 1.03
CA PRO A 157 12.91 -3.92 2.19
C PRO A 157 13.79 -3.35 3.31
N TRP A 158 14.64 -2.35 3.01
CA TRP A 158 15.52 -1.70 3.97
C TRP A 158 14.95 -0.40 4.56
N GLY A 159 13.83 0.10 4.03
CA GLY A 159 13.20 1.35 4.48
C GLY A 159 13.99 2.61 4.14
N ALA A 160 14.93 2.54 3.20
CA ALA A 160 15.77 3.65 2.76
C ALA A 160 15.07 4.49 1.68
N VAL A 161 14.33 3.83 0.78
CA VAL A 161 13.65 4.43 -0.36
C VAL A 161 12.23 3.88 -0.41
N PHE A 162 11.29 4.71 -0.84
CA PHE A 162 9.92 4.29 -1.09
C PHE A 162 9.38 5.04 -2.30
N ALA A 163 8.30 4.54 -2.87
CA ALA A 163 7.65 5.14 -4.00
C ALA A 163 6.17 5.38 -3.74
N LEU A 164 5.67 6.48 -4.32
CA LEU A 164 4.24 6.67 -4.50
C LEU A 164 3.91 6.54 -5.97
N ARG A 165 2.88 5.75 -6.23
CA ARG A 165 2.32 5.51 -7.55
C ARG A 165 1.10 6.40 -7.77
N THR A 166 1.00 6.92 -8.98
CA THR A 166 -0.24 7.48 -9.54
C THR A 166 -0.59 6.72 -10.81
N TYR A 167 -1.75 7.01 -11.41
CA TYR A 167 -2.10 6.42 -12.70
C TYR A 167 -1.11 6.79 -13.83
N GLU A 168 -0.33 7.89 -13.73
CA GLU A 168 0.62 8.29 -14.78
C GLU A 168 2.11 8.22 -14.40
N SER A 169 2.45 8.07 -13.13
CA SER A 169 3.85 8.14 -12.69
C SER A 169 4.15 7.34 -11.43
N LEU A 170 5.41 6.90 -11.31
CA LEU A 170 6.01 6.40 -10.08
C LEU A 170 7.10 7.38 -9.63
N GLN A 171 6.90 8.02 -8.47
CA GLN A 171 7.89 8.94 -7.89
C GLN A 171 8.53 8.30 -6.68
N PHE A 172 9.86 8.29 -6.63
CA PHE A 172 10.61 7.82 -5.48
C PHE A 172 10.95 8.94 -4.51
N TYR A 173 11.05 8.57 -3.24
CA TYR A 173 11.23 9.43 -2.09
C TYR A 173 12.16 8.77 -1.08
N ARG A 174 12.63 9.59 -0.13
CA ARG A 174 13.27 9.17 1.12
C ARG A 174 12.61 9.88 2.29
N MET A 175 12.79 9.35 3.49
CA MET A 175 12.35 10.05 4.70
C MET A 175 13.34 11.17 5.03
N ASP A 176 12.81 12.36 5.31
CA ASP A 176 13.53 13.48 5.92
C ASP A 176 12.84 13.81 7.25
N GLY A 177 13.43 13.32 8.35
CA GLY A 177 12.73 13.22 9.63
C GLY A 177 11.47 12.35 9.50
N ASP A 178 10.31 12.95 9.75
CA ASP A 178 8.99 12.31 9.62
C ASP A 178 8.29 12.67 8.30
N THR A 179 8.92 13.44 7.42
CA THR A 179 8.36 13.91 6.15
C THR A 179 8.95 13.16 4.95
N LEU A 180 8.24 13.17 3.82
CA LEU A 180 8.67 12.54 2.57
C LEU A 180 9.40 13.60 1.73
N ALA A 181 10.68 13.36 1.46
CA ALA A 181 11.49 14.16 0.56
C ALA A 181 11.60 13.47 -0.81
N VAL A 182 11.31 14.21 -1.88
CA VAL A 182 11.45 13.73 -3.25
C VAL A 182 12.92 13.40 -3.55
N LEU A 183 13.15 12.29 -4.22
CA LEU A 183 14.47 11.99 -4.80
C LEU A 183 14.57 12.62 -6.19
N ASP A 184 15.56 13.50 -6.37
CA ASP A 184 15.80 14.19 -7.64
C ASP A 184 16.11 13.19 -8.76
N GLY A 185 15.49 13.39 -9.92
CA GLY A 185 15.66 12.51 -11.08
C GLY A 185 15.01 11.13 -10.96
N ALA A 186 14.34 10.82 -9.85
CA ALA A 186 13.74 9.51 -9.58
C ALA A 186 12.22 9.47 -9.87
N LEU A 187 11.83 10.00 -11.04
CA LEU A 187 10.47 9.96 -11.56
C LEU A 187 10.41 9.03 -12.77
N VAL A 188 9.55 8.02 -12.71
CA VAL A 188 9.28 7.11 -13.83
C VAL A 188 7.92 7.45 -14.43
N ASN A 189 7.89 7.64 -15.75
CA ASN A 189 6.64 7.82 -16.50
C ASN A 189 5.98 6.45 -16.73
N LEU A 190 4.77 6.28 -16.19
CA LEU A 190 3.98 5.04 -16.35
C LEU A 190 2.95 5.14 -17.47
N TYR A 191 2.71 6.33 -18.02
CA TYR A 191 1.73 6.55 -19.09
C TYR A 191 1.98 5.66 -20.31
N THR A 192 3.24 5.33 -20.59
CA THR A 192 3.65 4.46 -21.71
C THR A 192 3.27 2.99 -21.51
N LEU A 193 2.97 2.55 -20.28
CA LEU A 193 2.54 1.18 -20.01
C LEU A 193 1.09 0.93 -20.46
N GLN A 194 0.29 1.98 -20.64
CA GLN A 194 -1.12 1.91 -21.06
C GLN A 194 -1.97 0.97 -20.17
N GLU A 195 -1.65 0.90 -18.88
CA GLU A 195 -2.33 0.05 -17.91
C GLU A 195 -3.75 0.57 -17.65
N GLY A 196 -4.73 -0.34 -17.62
CA GLY A 196 -6.10 0.00 -17.24
C GLY A 196 -6.25 0.04 -15.73
N GLN A 197 -6.37 1.22 -15.11
CA GLN A 197 -6.36 1.35 -13.64
C GLN A 197 -5.13 0.66 -13.04
N GLY A 198 -3.96 1.23 -13.30
CA GLY A 198 -2.73 0.77 -12.68
C GLY A 198 -2.62 1.29 -11.26
N GLU A 199 -2.63 0.38 -10.27
CA GLU A 199 -2.89 0.74 -8.86
C GLU A 199 -1.82 0.20 -7.91
N GLY A 200 -1.46 -1.08 -7.98
CA GLY A 200 -0.48 -1.65 -7.07
C GLY A 200 0.98 -1.36 -7.44
N VAL A 201 1.83 -1.20 -6.43
CA VAL A 201 3.29 -1.18 -6.57
C VAL A 201 3.93 -2.00 -5.45
N GLY A 202 4.99 -2.74 -5.75
CA GLY A 202 5.84 -3.41 -4.77
C GLY A 202 7.31 -3.19 -5.09
N ILE A 203 8.13 -2.96 -4.06
CA ILE A 203 9.59 -2.82 -4.20
C ILE A 203 10.23 -4.00 -3.48
N GLY A 204 10.89 -4.86 -4.25
CA GLY A 204 11.64 -6.01 -3.76
C GLY A 204 13.12 -5.72 -3.57
N LEU A 205 13.88 -6.78 -3.31
CA LEU A 205 15.34 -6.72 -3.26
C LEU A 205 15.94 -6.36 -4.63
N ASP A 206 17.16 -5.83 -4.60
CA ASP A 206 17.95 -5.47 -5.80
C ASP A 206 17.23 -4.53 -6.77
N GLY A 207 16.33 -3.69 -6.24
CA GLY A 207 15.59 -2.69 -7.00
C GLY A 207 14.56 -3.27 -7.96
N LEU A 208 14.13 -4.53 -7.77
CA LEU A 208 12.99 -5.08 -8.51
C LEU A 208 11.72 -4.32 -8.11
N VAL A 209 11.01 -3.78 -9.09
CA VAL A 209 9.72 -3.12 -8.88
C VAL A 209 8.66 -3.89 -9.66
N ALA A 210 7.60 -4.29 -8.95
CA ALA A 210 6.41 -4.86 -9.55
C ALA A 210 5.31 -3.81 -9.58
N LEU A 211 4.62 -3.70 -10.71
CA LEU A 211 3.47 -2.84 -10.91
C LEU A 211 2.30 -3.72 -11.33
N THR A 212 1.11 -3.46 -10.78
CA THR A 212 -0.10 -4.21 -11.12
C THR A 212 -1.24 -3.27 -11.52
N SER A 213 -2.20 -3.85 -12.23
CA SER A 213 -3.39 -3.16 -12.75
C SER A 213 -4.62 -4.02 -12.58
N GLU A 214 -5.76 -3.39 -12.32
CA GLU A 214 -7.05 -4.06 -12.16
C GLU A 214 -7.75 -4.40 -13.48
N GLY A 215 -7.16 -4.02 -14.62
CA GLY A 215 -7.75 -4.28 -15.95
C GLY A 215 -8.82 -3.27 -16.38
N GLY A 216 -8.94 -2.16 -15.66
CA GLY A 216 -9.77 -1.02 -16.03
C GLY A 216 -11.26 -1.18 -15.71
N THR A 217 -11.99 -0.06 -15.79
CA THR A 217 -13.42 0.00 -15.43
C THR A 217 -14.34 -0.84 -16.32
N ALA A 218 -13.85 -1.30 -17.48
CA ALA A 218 -14.57 -2.19 -18.38
C ALA A 218 -14.38 -3.69 -18.08
N GLY A 219 -13.58 -4.04 -17.06
CA GLY A 219 -13.34 -5.43 -16.65
C GLY A 219 -12.41 -6.19 -17.59
N GLY A 220 -11.35 -5.55 -18.08
CA GLY A 220 -10.28 -6.21 -18.83
C GLY A 220 -9.40 -7.09 -17.92
N PRO A 221 -8.46 -7.86 -18.48
CA PRO A 221 -7.47 -8.56 -17.68
C PRO A 221 -6.55 -7.56 -16.98
N GLY A 222 -6.29 -7.78 -15.70
CA GLY A 222 -5.21 -7.09 -15.00
C GLY A 222 -3.86 -7.38 -15.66
N SER A 223 -2.93 -6.44 -15.55
CA SER A 223 -1.56 -6.61 -16.01
C SER A 223 -0.58 -6.57 -14.86
N MET A 224 0.57 -7.23 -15.04
CA MET A 224 1.72 -7.09 -14.17
C MET A 224 2.93 -6.66 -14.99
N THR A 225 3.58 -5.60 -14.58
CA THR A 225 4.80 -5.09 -15.19
C THR A 225 5.94 -5.21 -14.19
N LEU A 226 7.05 -5.84 -14.58
CA LEU A 226 8.27 -5.90 -13.79
C LEU A 226 9.30 -4.96 -14.38
N MET A 227 9.92 -4.13 -13.55
CA MET A 227 11.06 -3.30 -13.92
C MET A 227 12.17 -3.39 -12.87
N ARG A 228 13.35 -2.93 -13.23
CA ARG A 228 14.47 -2.81 -12.29
C ARG A 228 14.90 -1.35 -12.23
N CYS A 229 14.93 -0.81 -11.02
CA CYS A 229 15.44 0.52 -10.73
C CYS A 229 16.82 0.41 -10.07
N GLU A 230 17.78 1.19 -10.53
CA GLU A 230 19.06 1.36 -9.84
C GLU A 230 18.85 2.29 -8.66
N LEU A 231 18.43 1.72 -7.54
CA LEU A 231 18.26 2.46 -6.29
C LEU A 231 19.62 2.53 -5.60
N GLU A 232 20.21 3.73 -5.54
CA GLU A 232 21.47 3.93 -4.81
C GLU A 232 21.28 3.52 -3.35
N ARG A 233 22.03 2.48 -2.94
CA ARG A 233 22.13 2.08 -1.53
C ARG A 233 23.08 3.08 -0.87
N LEU A 234 22.52 4.04 -0.14
CA LEU A 234 23.28 4.95 0.72
C LEU A 234 23.40 4.38 2.14
#